data_AF-A0A524M4T4-F1
#
_entry.id   AF-A0A524M4T4-F1
#
_cell.length_a   1.000
_cell.length_b   1.000
_cell.length_c   1.000
_cell.angle_alpha   90.00
_cell.angle_beta   90.00
_cell.angle_gamma   90.00
#
_symmetry.space_group_name_H-M   'P 1'
#
loop_
_entity.id
_entity.type
_entity.pdbx_description
1 polymer ?
#
loop_
_entity_poly.entity_id
_entity_poly.type
_entity_poly.pdbx_seq_one_letter_code
_entity_poly.pdbx_strand_id
1 'polypeptide(L)'
;NDVLILASIVQEEAGSIPEMSDVAGVFWNRLNIWMPLESDATVNYVLGTNKRQPTFADTKVENPYNTYVNYGLPTGPIGNPGLDAIKASITPRDHDFLFFLHPLDRDIVMSRTYEEHLRNKALYLD
;
A
#
# COMPACT_ATOMS: atom_id res chain seq x y z
N ASN A 1 -12.18 -12.07 -6.44
CA ASN A 1 -10.87 -12.39 -5.84
C ASN A 1 -10.27 -11.18 -5.11
N ASP A 2 -10.81 -10.01 -5.38
CA ASP A 2 -10.24 -8.69 -5.11
C ASP A 2 -9.90 -8.47 -3.64
N VAL A 3 -10.75 -8.94 -2.74
CA VAL A 3 -10.49 -8.89 -1.29
C VAL A 3 -9.21 -9.64 -0.91
N LEU A 4 -8.95 -10.83 -1.48
CA LEU A 4 -7.75 -11.60 -1.16
C LEU A 4 -6.50 -10.95 -1.76
N ILE A 5 -6.65 -10.34 -2.94
CA ILE A 5 -5.57 -9.61 -3.60
C ILE A 5 -5.19 -8.41 -2.74
N LEU A 6 -6.15 -7.57 -2.40
CA LEU A 6 -5.92 -6.39 -1.56
C LEU A 6 -5.38 -6.78 -0.18
N ALA A 7 -5.97 -7.79 0.46
CA ALA A 7 -5.52 -8.27 1.76
C ALA A 7 -4.06 -8.72 1.74
N SER A 8 -3.60 -9.35 0.66
CA SER A 8 -2.18 -9.75 0.54
C SER A 8 -1.23 -8.56 0.44
N ILE A 9 -1.68 -7.43 -0.11
CA ILE A 9 -0.90 -6.19 -0.17
C ILE A 9 -0.91 -5.50 1.20
N VAL A 10 -2.09 -5.36 1.81
CA VAL A 10 -2.27 -4.78 3.17
C VAL A 10 -1.44 -5.54 4.21
N GLN A 11 -1.36 -6.86 4.09
CA GLN A 11 -0.57 -7.73 4.98
C GLN A 11 0.93 -7.37 4.99
N GLU A 12 1.47 -6.94 3.85
CA GLU A 12 2.89 -6.59 3.70
C GLU A 12 3.16 -5.10 4.01
N GLU A 13 2.15 -4.23 3.88
CA GLU A 13 2.30 -2.78 4.03
C GLU A 13 2.06 -2.29 5.46
N ALA A 14 1.13 -2.90 6.19
CA ALA A 14 0.76 -2.42 7.53
C ALA A 14 1.72 -2.92 8.61
N GLY A 15 2.15 -2.02 9.50
CA GLY A 15 3.00 -2.37 10.65
C GLY A 15 2.25 -3.04 11.81
N SER A 16 0.92 -2.88 11.85
CA SER A 16 0.07 -3.41 12.93
C SER A 16 -1.38 -3.68 12.50
N ILE A 17 -2.12 -4.47 13.29
CA ILE A 17 -3.54 -4.79 13.03
C ILE A 17 -4.42 -3.52 12.91
N PRO A 18 -4.30 -2.50 13.78
CA PRO A 18 -5.06 -1.26 13.63
C PRO A 18 -4.76 -0.54 12.31
N GLU A 19 -3.49 -0.50 11.88
CA GLU A 19 -3.06 0.15 10.65
C GLU A 19 -3.55 -0.58 9.39
N MET A 20 -3.77 -1.90 9.45
CA MET A 20 -4.31 -2.65 8.30
C MET A 20 -5.63 -2.04 7.79
N SER A 21 -6.49 -1.58 8.69
CA SER A 21 -7.78 -0.97 8.30
C SER A 21 -7.61 0.41 7.66
N ASP A 22 -6.60 1.18 8.07
CA ASP A 22 -6.25 2.47 7.47
C ASP A 22 -5.63 2.28 6.08
N VAL A 23 -4.62 1.41 5.98
CA VAL A 23 -3.94 1.09 4.71
C VAL A 23 -4.93 0.53 3.68
N ALA A 24 -5.82 -0.37 4.10
CA ALA A 24 -6.90 -0.87 3.24
C ALA A 24 -7.82 0.26 2.76
N GLY A 25 -8.17 1.21 3.63
CA GLY A 25 -8.97 2.39 3.28
C GLY A 25 -8.28 3.25 2.22
N VAL A 26 -6.98 3.52 2.37
CA VAL A 26 -6.20 4.28 1.38
C VAL A 26 -6.22 3.58 0.02
N PHE A 27 -5.97 2.28 -0.04
CA PHE A 27 -5.96 1.56 -1.31
C PHE A 27 -7.34 1.52 -1.96
N TRP A 28 -8.42 1.33 -1.20
CA TRP A 28 -9.77 1.43 -1.76
C TRP A 28 -10.07 2.82 -2.30
N ASN A 29 -9.67 3.88 -1.59
CA ASN A 29 -9.83 5.25 -2.07
C ASN A 29 -9.10 5.48 -3.39
N ARG A 30 -7.86 5.00 -3.50
CA ARG A 30 -7.09 5.06 -4.76
C ARG A 30 -7.78 4.31 -5.90
N LEU A 31 -8.24 3.08 -5.64
CA LEU A 31 -8.96 2.28 -6.64
C LEU A 31 -10.22 2.98 -7.15
N ASN A 32 -11.00 3.59 -6.25
CA ASN A 32 -12.24 4.28 -6.60
C ASN A 32 -12.03 5.50 -7.52
N ILE A 33 -10.84 6.09 -7.51
CA ILE A 33 -10.49 7.24 -8.36
C ILE A 33 -9.51 6.90 -9.48
N TRP A 34 -9.29 5.62 -9.79
CA TRP A 34 -8.32 5.17 -10.78
C TRP A 34 -6.89 5.69 -10.55
N MET A 35 -6.47 5.80 -9.29
CA MET A 35 -5.09 6.08 -8.91
C MET A 35 -4.31 4.76 -8.74
N PRO A 36 -3.08 4.64 -9.27
CA PRO A 36 -2.24 3.47 -9.04
C PRO A 36 -1.96 3.24 -7.54
N LEU A 37 -1.85 1.99 -7.12
CA LEU A 37 -1.62 1.67 -5.70
C LEU A 37 -0.22 2.05 -5.24
N GLU A 38 0.77 1.96 -6.15
CA GLU A 38 2.18 2.31 -5.88
C GLU A 38 2.73 1.63 -4.61
N SER A 39 2.43 0.34 -4.44
CA SER A 39 2.88 -0.43 -3.29
C SER A 39 4.22 -1.11 -3.57
N ASP A 40 5.19 -0.85 -2.69
CA ASP A 40 6.52 -1.45 -2.72
C ASP A 40 6.46 -2.97 -2.54
N ALA A 41 5.49 -3.49 -1.77
CA ALA A 41 5.27 -4.91 -1.60
C ALA A 41 5.04 -5.63 -2.94
N THR A 42 4.33 -4.99 -3.87
CA THR A 42 4.06 -5.58 -5.19
C THR A 42 5.31 -5.62 -6.08
N VAL A 43 6.19 -4.63 -5.98
CA VAL A 43 7.48 -4.60 -6.68
C VAL A 43 8.43 -5.64 -6.10
N ASN A 44 8.49 -5.73 -4.76
CA ASN A 44 9.27 -6.74 -4.05
C ASN A 44 8.84 -8.16 -4.42
N TYR A 45 7.54 -8.42 -4.54
CA TYR A 45 7.00 -9.69 -5.03
C TYR A 45 7.51 -10.02 -6.44
N VAL A 46 7.44 -9.06 -7.36
CA VAL A 46 7.91 -9.24 -8.75
C VAL A 46 9.41 -9.57 -8.79
N LEU A 47 10.20 -8.93 -7.94
CA LEU A 47 11.66 -9.09 -7.93
C LEU A 47 12.16 -10.22 -7.05
N GLY A 48 11.29 -10.85 -6.26
CA GLY A 48 11.70 -11.83 -5.25
C GLY A 48 12.62 -11.23 -4.18
N THR A 49 12.40 -9.96 -3.83
CA THR A 49 13.19 -9.23 -2.83
C THR A 49 12.33 -8.83 -1.64
N ASN A 50 12.97 -8.36 -0.56
CA ASN A 50 12.27 -7.79 0.59
C ASN A 50 12.94 -6.46 1.00
N LYS A 51 13.08 -5.55 0.02
CA LYS A 51 13.72 -4.25 0.24
C LYS A 51 12.75 -3.37 1.01
N ARG A 52 13.23 -2.67 2.05
CA ARG A 52 12.44 -1.64 2.74
C ARG A 52 11.93 -0.57 1.78
N GLN A 53 12.76 -0.23 0.79
CA GLN A 53 12.39 0.68 -0.28
C GLN A 53 13.05 0.18 -1.58
N PRO A 54 12.27 -0.27 -2.57
CA PRO A 54 12.73 -0.50 -3.93
C PRO A 54 13.36 0.77 -4.53
N THR A 55 14.35 0.58 -5.39
CA THR A 55 14.96 1.71 -6.11
C THR A 55 13.99 2.27 -7.13
N PHE A 56 14.23 3.50 -7.59
CA PHE A 56 13.44 4.07 -8.69
C PHE A 56 13.48 3.22 -9.97
N ALA A 57 14.58 2.50 -10.23
CA ALA A 57 14.66 1.58 -11.36
C ALA A 57 13.78 0.34 -11.15
N ASP A 58 13.71 -0.19 -9.92
CA ASP A 58 12.88 -1.34 -9.58
C ASP A 58 11.38 -1.05 -9.82
N THR A 59 10.91 0.17 -9.49
CA THR A 59 9.50 0.55 -9.68
C THR A 59 9.07 0.66 -11.14
N LYS A 60 10.01 0.63 -12.10
CA LYS A 60 9.74 0.70 -13.54
C LYS A 60 9.70 -0.65 -14.24
N VAL A 61 9.86 -1.75 -13.50
CA VAL A 61 9.82 -3.10 -14.07
C VAL A 61 8.43 -3.40 -14.63
N GLU A 62 8.36 -3.76 -15.90
CA GLU A 62 7.11 -4.14 -16.55
C GLU A 62 6.69 -5.54 -16.11
N ASN A 63 5.62 -5.62 -15.30
CA ASN A 63 5.04 -6.88 -14.85
C ASN A 63 3.57 -6.64 -14.44
N PRO A 64 2.62 -7.56 -14.71
CA PRO A 64 1.22 -7.40 -14.32
C PRO A 64 0.96 -7.21 -12.82
N TYR A 65 1.93 -7.57 -11.96
CA TYR A 65 1.85 -7.35 -10.52
C TYR A 65 2.33 -5.96 -10.07
N ASN A 66 3.13 -5.26 -10.88
CA ASN A 66 3.71 -3.99 -10.46
C ASN A 66 2.64 -2.88 -10.48
N THR A 67 2.24 -2.43 -9.28
CA THR A 67 1.20 -1.40 -9.10
C THR A 67 1.69 0.04 -9.27
N TYR A 68 2.97 0.26 -9.61
CA TYR A 68 3.48 1.56 -10.06
C TYR A 68 3.20 1.83 -11.55
N VAL A 69 3.13 0.78 -12.37
CA VAL A 69 2.98 0.90 -13.83
C VAL A 69 1.61 0.43 -14.32
N ASN A 70 0.89 -0.34 -13.50
CA ASN A 70 -0.46 -0.80 -13.80
C ASN A 70 -1.47 -0.19 -12.83
N TYR A 71 -2.62 0.22 -13.38
CA TYR A 71 -3.77 0.66 -12.60
C TYR A 71 -4.57 -0.53 -12.07
N GLY A 72 -5.25 -0.32 -10.93
CA GLY A 72 -6.09 -1.35 -10.33
C GLY A 72 -5.31 -2.36 -9.47
N LEU A 73 -5.96 -3.48 -9.19
CA LEU A 73 -5.36 -4.59 -8.46
C LEU A 73 -4.47 -5.44 -9.39
N PRO A 74 -3.40 -6.05 -8.87
CA PRO A 74 -2.59 -7.00 -9.64
C PRO A 74 -3.41 -8.26 -10.00
N THR A 75 -2.87 -9.11 -10.88
CA THR A 75 -3.58 -10.29 -11.40
C THR A 75 -3.89 -11.36 -10.34
N GLY A 76 -3.28 -11.28 -9.16
CA GLY A 76 -3.52 -12.18 -8.04
C GLY A 76 -2.87 -11.70 -6.75
N PRO A 77 -3.04 -12.43 -5.63
CA PRO A 77 -2.39 -12.12 -4.36
C PRO A 77 -0.87 -12.22 -4.46
N ILE A 78 -0.16 -11.42 -3.68
CA ILE A 78 1.31 -11.44 -3.55
C ILE A 78 1.80 -12.29 -2.36
N GLY A 79 0.89 -12.92 -1.63
CA GLY A 79 1.18 -13.72 -0.45
C GLY A 79 -0.09 -14.33 0.15
N ASN A 80 0.05 -14.89 1.36
CA ASN A 80 -1.05 -15.50 2.10
C ASN A 80 -1.50 -14.55 3.23
N PRO A 81 -2.57 -13.76 3.04
CA PRO A 81 -3.02 -12.81 4.06
C PRO A 81 -3.63 -13.53 5.26
N GLY A 82 -3.35 -13.00 6.45
CA GLY A 82 -4.02 -13.41 7.68
C GLY A 82 -5.47 -12.94 7.75
N LEU A 83 -6.21 -13.47 8.74
CA LEU A 83 -7.62 -13.14 8.94
C LEU A 83 -7.85 -11.63 9.19
N ASP A 84 -6.91 -10.98 9.88
CA ASP A 84 -7.01 -9.55 10.21
C ASP A 84 -6.88 -8.67 8.96
N ALA A 85 -5.92 -8.96 8.07
CA ALA A 85 -5.79 -8.27 6.79
C ALA A 85 -7.00 -8.49 5.88
N ILE A 86 -7.57 -9.70 5.89
CA ILE A 86 -8.81 -10.03 5.15
C ILE A 86 -9.97 -9.19 5.68
N LYS A 87 -10.18 -9.16 7.01
CA LYS A 87 -11.24 -8.35 7.63
C LYS A 87 -11.06 -6.87 7.33
N ALA A 88 -9.85 -6.34 7.48
CA ALA A 88 -9.51 -4.96 7.17
C ALA A 88 -9.79 -4.61 5.70
N SER A 89 -9.58 -5.55 4.78
CA SER A 89 -9.86 -5.34 3.35
C SER A 89 -11.36 -5.38 3.01
N ILE A 90 -12.18 -6.09 3.79
CA ILE A 90 -13.64 -6.14 3.63
C ILE A 90 -14.30 -4.90 4.25
N THR A 91 -13.87 -4.53 5.45
CA THR A 91 -14.41 -3.41 6.21
C THR A 91 -13.26 -2.48 6.62
N PRO A 92 -12.71 -1.70 5.67
CA PRO A 92 -11.65 -0.74 5.96
C PRO A 92 -12.17 0.40 6.85
N ARG A 93 -11.25 1.19 7.42
CA ARG A 93 -11.63 2.43 8.09
C ARG A 93 -12.15 3.43 7.06
N ASP A 94 -13.28 4.06 7.37
CA ASP A 94 -13.84 5.10 6.51
C ASP A 94 -13.08 6.42 6.68
N HIS A 95 -12.49 6.90 5.59
CA HIS A 95 -11.77 8.15 5.48
C HIS A 95 -11.49 8.47 4.01
N ASP A 96 -10.93 9.65 3.73
CA ASP A 96 -10.62 10.16 2.39
C ASP A 96 -9.11 10.34 2.13
N PHE A 97 -8.25 9.78 2.99
CA PHE A 97 -6.80 9.78 2.76
C PHE A 97 -6.40 8.95 1.54
N LEU A 98 -5.38 9.43 0.83
CA LEU A 98 -4.82 8.82 -0.39
C LEU A 98 -3.34 8.45 -0.25
N PHE A 99 -2.68 8.89 0.81
CA PHE A 99 -1.26 8.66 1.04
C PHE A 99 -1.05 8.27 2.49
N PHE A 100 -0.03 7.45 2.73
CA PHE A 100 0.47 7.14 4.06
C PHE A 100 1.99 7.02 4.04
N LEU A 101 2.61 7.14 5.22
CA LEU A 101 4.01 6.79 5.45
C LEU A 101 4.18 6.24 6.87
N HIS A 102 5.22 5.44 7.07
CA HIS A 102 5.56 4.83 8.35
C HIS A 102 6.83 5.47 8.94
N PRO A 103 6.71 6.44 9.86
CA PRO A 103 7.84 6.95 10.61
C PRO A 103 8.44 5.88 11.52
N LEU A 104 9.68 6.08 11.99
CA LEU A 104 10.33 5.13 12.90
C LEU A 104 9.89 5.26 14.36
N ASP A 105 9.35 6.40 14.75
CA ASP A 105 9.14 6.81 16.15
C ASP A 105 7.67 7.02 16.53
N ARG A 106 6.74 6.77 15.61
CA ARG A 106 5.29 6.98 15.81
C ARG A 106 4.45 6.16 14.84
N ASP A 107 3.14 6.19 15.08
CA ASP A 107 2.12 5.58 14.23
C ASP A 107 2.12 6.14 12.80
N ILE A 108 1.52 5.38 11.88
CA ILE A 108 1.26 5.77 10.49
C ILE A 108 0.77 7.22 10.35
N VAL A 109 1.35 7.94 9.39
CA VAL A 109 0.94 9.31 9.06
C VAL A 109 0.23 9.31 7.72
N MET A 110 -1.05 9.66 7.71
CA MET A 110 -1.88 9.70 6.51
C MET A 110 -2.04 11.12 5.96
N SER A 111 -2.30 11.25 4.66
CA SER A 111 -2.46 12.54 3.97
C SER A 111 -3.46 12.46 2.83
N ARG A 112 -4.16 13.56 2.57
CA ARG A 112 -5.17 13.65 1.49
C ARG A 112 -4.52 14.07 0.18
N THR A 113 -3.51 14.93 0.24
CA THR A 113 -2.83 15.44 -0.96
C THR A 113 -1.38 15.00 -1.02
N TYR A 114 -0.82 15.04 -2.24
CA TYR A 114 0.58 14.73 -2.46
C TYR A 114 1.50 15.76 -1.78
N GLU A 115 1.13 17.04 -1.75
CA GLU A 115 1.89 18.09 -1.08
C GLU A 115 1.93 17.88 0.44
N GLU A 116 0.83 17.44 1.04
CA GLU A 116 0.81 17.04 2.45
C GLU A 116 1.74 15.85 2.71
N HIS A 117 1.69 14.84 1.85
CA HIS A 117 2.56 13.67 1.95
C HIS A 117 4.04 14.06 1.85
N LEU A 118 4.41 14.92 0.91
CA LEU A 118 5.78 15.42 0.77
C LEU A 118 6.25 16.21 1.99
N ARG A 119 5.38 17.06 2.57
CA ARG A 119 5.69 17.77 3.83
C ARG A 119 5.90 16.80 4.97
N ASN A 120 5.04 15.81 5.12
CA ASN A 120 5.16 14.79 6.17
C ASN A 120 6.42 13.95 6.01
N LYS A 121 6.81 13.61 4.77
CA LYS A 121 8.06 12.92 4.48
C LYS A 121 9.27 13.71 4.97
N ALA A 122 9.33 15.01 4.65
CA ALA A 122 10.42 15.88 5.09
C ALA A 122 10.45 16.10 6.63
N LEU A 123 9.31 15.91 7.31
CA LEU A 123 9.23 16.06 8.77
C LEU A 123 9.56 14.78 9.53
N TYR A 124 9.28 13.60 8.96
CA TYR A 124 9.25 12.34 9.70
C TYR A 124 10.17 11.23 9.15
N LEU A 125 10.75 11.40 7.95
CA LEU A 125 11.57 10.37 7.30
C LEU A 125 12.99 10.82 6.90
N ASP A 126 13.29 12.12 7.02
CA ASP A 126 14.62 12.69 6.75
C ASP A 126 15.52 12.72 8.01
#